data_AF-A0A4Q3RMM9-F1
#
_entry.id   AF-A0A4Q3RMM9-F1
#
_cell.length_a   1.000
_cell.length_b   1.000
_cell.length_c   1.000
_cell.angle_alpha   90.00
_cell.angle_beta   90.00
_cell.angle_gamma   90.00
#
_symmetry.space_group_name_H-M   'P 1'
#
loop_
_entity.id
_entity.type
_entity.pdbx_description
1 polymer ?
#
loop_
_entity_poly.entity_id
_entity_poly.type
_entity_poly.pdbx_seq_one_letter_code
_entity_poly.pdbx_strand_id
1 'polypeptide(L)'
;MKRVLFIDRDGTLINEAPPTYQLDSFDKLTFYPHMFEYMGLIAREFDYELVMVTNQDGMGTAAFPEDTFWPLHNLVMKSLEGEGIRFSAVHIDRTFPADKAPTRKPDTGMLTGYLNNDEYDIENSFVIGDRITVNFEHAGKLLINAALVDLEIIDSRS
;
A
#
# COMPACT_ATOMS: atom_id res chain seq x y z
N MET A 1 -4.54 -12.80 -18.00
CA MET A 1 -5.09 -11.87 -17.00
C MET A 1 -3.93 -11.37 -16.17
N LYS A 2 -3.87 -10.08 -15.85
CA LYS A 2 -2.80 -9.48 -15.07
C LYS A 2 -3.03 -9.77 -13.59
N ARG A 3 -1.97 -10.07 -12.85
CA ARG A 3 -2.04 -10.17 -11.39
C ARG A 3 -1.62 -8.85 -10.78
N VAL A 4 -2.26 -8.45 -9.69
CA VAL A 4 -1.99 -7.18 -9.02
C VAL A 4 -1.47 -7.44 -7.61
N LEU A 5 -0.49 -6.64 -7.20
CA LEU A 5 -0.03 -6.56 -5.83
C LEU A 5 -0.41 -5.18 -5.28
N PHE A 6 -1.42 -5.15 -4.41
CA PHE A 6 -1.86 -3.95 -3.72
C PHE A 6 -1.01 -3.75 -2.48
N ILE A 7 -0.34 -2.61 -2.34
CA ILE A 7 0.68 -2.40 -1.31
C ILE A 7 0.35 -1.16 -0.50
N ASP A 8 0.27 -1.30 0.82
CA ASP A 8 0.17 -0.15 1.73
C ASP A 8 1.47 0.63 1.78
N ARG A 9 1.40 1.91 2.16
CA ARG A 9 2.57 2.79 2.23
C ARG A 9 3.13 2.83 3.65
N ASP A 10 2.38 3.43 4.57
CA ASP A 10 2.74 3.63 5.97
C ASP A 10 2.61 2.29 6.71
N GLY A 11 3.55 1.99 7.61
CA GLY A 11 3.63 0.69 8.29
C GLY A 11 4.18 -0.45 7.42
N THR A 12 4.32 -0.25 6.10
CA THR A 12 4.69 -1.30 5.15
C THR A 12 5.97 -0.99 4.36
N LEU A 13 5.97 0.11 3.61
CA LEU A 13 7.16 0.57 2.87
C LEU A 13 8.00 1.52 3.72
N ILE A 14 7.32 2.35 4.50
CA ILE A 14 7.89 3.35 5.41
C ILE A 14 7.24 3.22 6.77
N ASN A 15 7.94 3.62 7.82
CA ASN A 15 7.43 3.58 9.19
C ASN A 15 6.18 4.47 9.33
N GLU A 16 5.24 4.06 10.18
CA GLU A 16 4.20 4.97 10.68
C GLU A 16 4.82 6.11 11.51
N ALA A 17 4.16 7.26 11.53
CA ALA A 17 4.62 8.46 12.25
C ALA A 17 3.73 8.83 13.45
N PRO A 18 3.72 8.04 14.55
CA PRO A 18 2.93 8.37 15.74
C PRO A 18 3.39 9.69 16.39
N PRO A 19 2.52 10.41 17.09
CA PRO A 19 1.12 10.06 17.40
C PRO A 19 0.11 10.53 16.34
N THR A 20 0.52 11.36 15.38
CA THR A 20 -0.41 11.90 14.36
C THR A 20 -0.68 10.90 13.24
N TYR A 21 0.22 9.94 13.04
CA TYR A 21 0.20 9.00 11.91
C TYR A 21 0.21 9.72 10.55
N GLN A 22 0.74 10.95 10.53
CA GLN A 22 0.85 11.79 9.36
C GLN A 22 2.33 12.04 9.07
N LEU A 23 2.73 11.66 7.85
CA LEU A 23 4.06 11.94 7.34
C LEU A 23 4.07 13.31 6.65
N ASP A 24 4.28 14.35 7.44
CA ASP A 24 4.21 15.78 7.07
C ASP A 24 5.57 16.50 7.18
N SER A 25 6.63 15.79 7.57
CA SER A 25 8.00 16.30 7.65
C SER A 25 9.06 15.24 7.32
N PHE A 26 10.23 15.68 6.82
CA PHE A 26 11.31 14.79 6.37
C PHE A 26 11.98 14.00 7.50
N ASP A 27 12.00 14.52 8.72
CA ASP A 27 12.54 13.82 9.90
C ASP A 27 11.69 12.61 10.32
N LYS A 28 10.42 12.55 9.91
CA LYS A 28 9.54 11.39 10.15
C LYS A 28 9.73 10.28 9.13
N LEU A 29 10.37 10.55 7.99
CA LEU A 29 10.50 9.58 6.90
C LEU A 29 11.62 8.57 7.22
N THR A 30 11.24 7.31 7.36
CA THR A 30 12.18 6.19 7.47
C THR A 30 11.60 5.00 6.71
N PHE A 31 12.40 4.42 5.81
CA PHE A 31 12.04 3.17 5.13
C PHE A 31 12.29 1.98 6.06
N TYR A 32 11.47 0.94 5.91
CA TYR A 32 11.72 -0.31 6.64
C TYR A 32 13.04 -0.96 6.20
N PRO A 33 13.78 -1.62 7.13
CA PRO A 33 14.94 -2.42 6.78
C PRO A 33 14.61 -3.44 5.69
N HIS A 34 15.54 -3.68 4.76
CA HIS A 34 15.39 -4.62 3.64
C HIS A 34 14.20 -4.38 2.69
N MET A 35 13.43 -3.30 2.88
CA MET A 35 12.26 -3.01 2.04
C MET A 35 12.64 -2.92 0.56
N PHE A 36 13.68 -2.14 0.22
CA PHE A 36 14.13 -2.01 -1.17
C PHE A 36 14.65 -3.34 -1.75
N GLU A 37 15.30 -4.17 -0.92
CA GLU A 37 15.81 -5.47 -1.34
C GLU A 37 14.67 -6.41 -1.73
N TYR A 38 13.71 -6.62 -0.83
CA TYR A 38 12.59 -7.53 -1.06
C TYR A 38 11.60 -7.00 -2.09
N MET A 39 11.25 -5.71 -2.05
CA MET A 39 10.41 -5.11 -3.07
C MET A 39 11.08 -5.11 -4.45
N GLY A 40 12.40 -4.91 -4.50
CA GLY A 40 13.17 -5.02 -5.74
C GLY A 40 13.19 -6.45 -6.28
N LEU A 41 13.30 -7.46 -5.42
CA LEU A 41 13.15 -8.87 -5.82
C LEU A 41 11.74 -9.15 -6.35
N ILE A 42 10.70 -8.69 -5.65
CA ILE A 42 9.31 -8.83 -6.09
C ILE A 42 9.13 -8.23 -7.50
N ALA A 43 9.59 -6.99 -7.70
CA ALA A 43 9.45 -6.27 -8.96
C ALA A 43 10.23 -6.90 -10.13
N ARG A 44 11.33 -7.62 -9.87
CA ARG A 44 12.15 -8.25 -10.91
C ARG A 44 11.74 -9.68 -11.23
N GLU A 45 11.42 -10.46 -10.21
CA GLU A 45 11.26 -11.91 -10.33
C GLU A 45 9.79 -12.32 -10.52
N PHE A 46 8.84 -11.45 -10.18
CA PHE A 46 7.41 -11.76 -10.27
C PHE A 46 6.70 -10.82 -11.23
N ASP A 47 5.82 -11.39 -12.05
CA ASP A 47 4.97 -10.66 -12.98
C ASP A 47 3.69 -10.19 -12.26
N TYR A 48 3.84 -9.14 -11.45
CA TYR A 48 2.75 -8.40 -10.81
C TYR A 48 2.73 -6.94 -11.26
N GLU A 49 1.53 -6.42 -11.51
CA GLU A 49 1.28 -4.99 -11.57
C GLU A 49 1.24 -4.44 -10.13
N LEU A 50 2.20 -3.57 -9.77
CA LEU A 50 2.27 -2.99 -8.44
C LEU A 50 1.33 -1.78 -8.33
N VAL A 51 0.49 -1.76 -7.30
CA VAL A 51 -0.48 -0.68 -7.04
C VAL A 51 -0.36 -0.25 -5.58
N MET A 52 -0.14 1.03 -5.32
CA MET A 52 -0.08 1.55 -3.95
C MET A 52 -1.48 1.93 -3.49
N VAL A 53 -1.84 1.60 -2.26
CA VAL A 53 -3.17 1.89 -1.67
C VAL A 53 -3.01 2.36 -0.24
N THR A 54 -3.30 3.64 0.04
CA THR A 54 -3.02 4.25 1.35
C THR A 54 -4.17 5.13 1.85
N ASN A 55 -4.39 5.13 3.17
CA ASN A 55 -5.26 6.08 3.86
C ASN A 55 -4.39 7.21 4.42
N GLN A 56 -4.73 8.46 4.13
CA GLN A 56 -4.03 9.67 4.58
C GLN A 56 -5.01 10.58 5.29
N ASP A 57 -5.30 10.25 6.54
CA ASP A 57 -6.35 10.87 7.36
C ASP A 57 -6.23 12.40 7.37
N GLY A 58 -7.21 13.06 6.76
CA GLY A 58 -7.29 14.52 6.73
C GLY A 58 -6.38 15.21 5.73
N MET A 59 -5.80 14.49 4.75
CA MET A 59 -4.98 15.10 3.71
C MET A 59 -5.76 16.16 2.91
N GLY A 60 -5.24 17.37 2.84
CA GLY A 60 -5.90 18.54 2.25
C GLY A 60 -6.66 19.41 3.26
N THR A 61 -6.72 19.01 4.53
CA THR A 61 -7.21 19.89 5.61
C THR A 61 -6.10 20.80 6.14
N ALA A 62 -6.46 21.79 6.97
CA ALA A 62 -5.48 22.64 7.62
C ALA A 62 -4.54 21.88 8.58
N ALA A 63 -4.96 20.73 9.10
CA ALA A 63 -4.15 19.89 9.99
C ALA A 63 -3.16 19.01 9.21
N PHE A 64 -3.48 18.64 7.97
CA PHE A 64 -2.58 17.89 7.09
C PHE A 64 -2.64 18.42 5.65
N PRO A 65 -2.01 19.56 5.37
CA PRO A 65 -2.03 20.19 4.06
C PRO A 65 -1.39 19.34 2.95
N GLU A 66 -1.82 19.51 1.71
CA GLU A 66 -1.23 18.79 0.57
C GLU A 66 0.24 19.18 0.31
N ASP A 67 0.64 20.41 0.63
CA ASP A 67 2.00 20.90 0.42
C ASP A 67 3.02 20.31 1.40
N THR A 68 2.58 19.74 2.53
CA THR A 68 3.44 18.94 3.41
C THR A 68 3.48 17.48 2.99
N PHE A 69 2.37 16.93 2.47
CA PHE A 69 2.29 15.55 2.00
C PHE A 69 3.08 15.28 0.71
N TRP A 70 2.82 16.06 -0.35
CA TRP A 70 3.32 15.74 -1.70
C TRP A 70 4.85 15.68 -1.81
N PRO A 71 5.64 16.58 -1.19
CA PRO A 71 7.09 16.50 -1.26
C PRO A 71 7.64 15.17 -0.70
N LEU A 72 7.07 14.68 0.40
CA LEU A 72 7.47 13.42 1.03
C LEU A 72 7.03 12.22 0.21
N HIS A 73 5.77 12.20 -0.22
CA HIS A 73 5.26 11.15 -1.08
C HIS A 73 6.08 11.03 -2.37
N ASN A 74 6.40 12.17 -3.02
CA ASN A 74 7.20 12.19 -4.24
C ASN A 74 8.63 11.70 -4.00
N LEU A 75 9.24 12.02 -2.85
CA LEU A 75 10.55 11.48 -2.49
C LEU A 75 10.50 9.96 -2.34
N VAL A 76 9.48 9.43 -1.65
CA VAL A 76 9.26 7.98 -1.52
C VAL A 76 9.12 7.31 -2.89
N MET A 77 8.26 7.84 -3.76
CA MET A 77 8.06 7.31 -5.11
C MET A 77 9.34 7.34 -5.94
N LYS A 78 10.11 8.43 -5.86
CA LYS A 78 11.39 8.56 -6.58
C LYS A 78 12.45 7.59 -6.06
N SER A 79 12.52 7.38 -4.75
CA SER A 79 13.43 6.39 -4.15
C SER A 79 13.09 4.97 -4.61
N LEU A 80 11.80 4.61 -4.64
CA LEU A 80 11.33 3.32 -5.11
C LEU A 80 11.64 3.11 -6.61
N GLU A 81 11.36 4.12 -7.44
CA GLU A 81 11.67 4.05 -8.88
C GLU A 81 13.18 3.91 -9.13
N GLY A 82 14.02 4.57 -8.32
CA GLY A 82 15.48 4.46 -8.40
C GLY A 82 16.01 3.03 -8.20
N GLU A 83 15.29 2.22 -7.43
CA GLU A 83 15.58 0.79 -7.19
C GLU A 83 14.83 -0.14 -8.18
N GLY A 84 14.18 0.43 -9.20
CA GLY A 84 13.42 -0.31 -10.19
C GLY A 84 12.01 -0.73 -9.75
N ILE A 85 11.55 -0.30 -8.57
CA ILE A 85 10.22 -0.61 -8.04
C ILE A 85 9.22 0.43 -8.59
N ARG A 86 8.47 0.05 -9.62
CA ARG A 86 7.53 0.95 -10.32
C ARG A 86 6.10 0.62 -9.95
N PHE A 87 5.40 1.59 -9.37
CA PHE A 87 3.96 1.53 -9.18
C PHE A 87 3.23 2.01 -10.42
N SER A 88 2.31 1.19 -10.91
CA SER A 88 1.42 1.52 -12.04
C SER A 88 0.36 2.56 -11.67
N ALA A 89 -0.06 2.55 -10.40
CA ALA A 89 -1.04 3.46 -9.84
C ALA A 89 -0.80 3.67 -8.33
N VAL A 90 -1.24 4.83 -7.84
CA VAL A 90 -1.26 5.19 -6.42
C VAL A 90 -2.66 5.68 -6.09
N HIS A 91 -3.37 4.94 -5.23
CA HIS A 91 -4.69 5.29 -4.73
C HIS A 91 -4.59 5.81 -3.29
N ILE A 92 -5.10 7.02 -3.07
CA ILE A 92 -5.00 7.72 -1.79
C ILE A 92 -6.42 8.09 -1.33
N ASP A 93 -6.86 7.50 -0.23
CA ASP A 93 -8.03 7.98 0.51
C ASP A 93 -7.60 9.09 1.47
N ARG A 94 -8.34 10.19 1.51
CA ARG A 94 -7.99 11.40 2.28
C ARG A 94 -8.90 11.62 3.48
N THR A 95 -9.89 10.76 3.63
CA THR A 95 -11.01 10.94 4.56
C THR A 95 -10.65 10.49 5.96
N PHE A 96 -11.38 10.97 6.95
CA PHE A 96 -11.24 10.47 8.32
C PHE A 96 -12.04 9.17 8.51
N PRO A 97 -11.70 8.33 9.51
CA PRO A 97 -12.50 7.15 9.88
C PRO A 97 -13.99 7.46 10.09
N ALA A 98 -14.30 8.65 10.62
CA ALA A 98 -15.67 9.07 10.92
C ALA A 98 -16.52 9.30 9.65
N ASP A 99 -15.88 9.59 8.52
CA ASP A 99 -16.56 9.89 7.26
C ASP A 99 -17.14 8.63 6.60
N LYS A 100 -16.63 7.43 6.98
CA LYS A 100 -17.06 6.12 6.45
C LYS A 100 -17.10 6.10 4.92
N ALA A 101 -16.12 6.73 4.28
CA ALA A 101 -16.05 6.79 2.84
C ALA A 101 -15.77 5.39 2.27
N PRO A 102 -16.45 4.97 1.18
CA PRO A 102 -16.25 3.65 0.58
C PRO A 102 -14.85 3.49 -0.02
N THR A 103 -14.14 4.59 -0.26
CA THR A 103 -12.74 4.60 -0.71
C THR A 103 -11.77 4.34 0.43
N ARG A 104 -12.19 4.46 1.71
CA ARG A 104 -11.33 4.24 2.85
C ARG A 104 -11.16 2.76 3.13
N LYS A 105 -9.91 2.30 3.17
CA LYS A 105 -9.58 0.95 3.66
C LYS A 105 -10.19 0.70 5.05
N PRO A 106 -10.93 -0.42 5.29
CA PRO A 106 -10.95 -1.65 4.51
C PRO A 106 -11.96 -1.80 3.38
N ASP A 107 -12.74 -0.76 3.09
CA ASP A 107 -13.60 -0.77 1.92
C ASP A 107 -12.78 -0.72 0.63
N THR A 108 -13.35 -1.26 -0.45
CA THR A 108 -12.65 -1.50 -1.72
C THR A 108 -12.93 -0.43 -2.78
N GLY A 109 -13.49 0.73 -2.40
CA GLY A 109 -13.89 1.79 -3.33
C GLY A 109 -12.74 2.32 -4.18
N MET A 110 -11.51 2.34 -3.66
CA MET A 110 -10.32 2.68 -4.46
C MET A 110 -9.98 1.65 -5.54
N LEU A 111 -10.48 0.43 -5.42
CA LEU A 111 -10.04 -0.75 -6.19
C LEU A 111 -11.11 -1.28 -7.14
N THR A 112 -12.24 -0.60 -7.27
CA THR A 112 -13.39 -1.06 -8.09
C THR A 112 -13.02 -1.25 -9.57
N GLY A 113 -12.04 -0.51 -10.08
CA GLY A 113 -11.53 -0.65 -11.45
C GLY A 113 -10.74 -1.94 -11.71
N TYR A 114 -10.26 -2.61 -10.65
CA TYR A 114 -9.59 -3.90 -10.74
C TYR A 114 -10.58 -5.04 -10.49
N LEU A 115 -11.47 -4.88 -9.51
CA LEU A 115 -12.38 -5.93 -9.04
C LEU A 115 -13.45 -6.34 -10.06
N ASN A 116 -13.94 -5.41 -10.87
CA ASN A 116 -14.98 -5.65 -11.87
C ASN A 116 -14.41 -5.66 -13.29
N ASN A 117 -13.18 -6.15 -13.44
CA ASN A 117 -12.45 -6.08 -14.69
C ASN A 117 -11.81 -7.43 -15.02
N ASP A 118 -12.30 -8.05 -16.09
CA ASP A 118 -11.85 -9.36 -16.59
C ASP A 118 -10.39 -9.37 -17.08
N GLU A 119 -9.75 -8.20 -17.20
CA GLU A 119 -8.32 -8.13 -17.47
C GLU A 119 -7.48 -8.61 -16.27
N TYR A 120 -8.01 -8.54 -15.04
CA TYR A 120 -7.27 -8.82 -13.81
C TYR A 120 -7.65 -10.16 -13.18
N ASP A 121 -6.62 -10.93 -12.82
CA ASP A 121 -6.73 -12.17 -12.07
C ASP A 121 -6.73 -11.86 -10.58
N ILE A 122 -7.91 -11.52 -10.05
CA ILE A 122 -8.07 -11.13 -8.64
C ILE A 122 -7.84 -12.30 -7.69
N GLU A 123 -8.14 -13.53 -8.12
CA GLU A 123 -7.90 -14.74 -7.31
C GLU A 123 -6.41 -14.93 -7.00
N ASN A 124 -5.54 -14.61 -7.97
CA ASN A 124 -4.09 -14.64 -7.82
C ASN A 124 -3.47 -13.24 -7.60
N SER A 125 -4.26 -12.29 -7.12
CA SER A 125 -3.80 -10.97 -6.68
C SER A 125 -3.73 -10.92 -5.15
N PHE A 126 -2.85 -10.07 -4.62
CA PHE A 126 -2.55 -10.05 -3.19
C PHE A 126 -2.49 -8.63 -2.63
N VAL A 127 -2.63 -8.52 -1.30
CA VAL A 127 -2.45 -7.27 -0.56
C VAL A 127 -1.30 -7.42 0.42
N ILE A 128 -0.35 -6.48 0.38
CA ILE A 128 0.73 -6.35 1.35
C ILE A 128 0.43 -5.13 2.22
N GLY A 129 0.39 -5.35 3.53
CA GLY A 129 0.16 -4.30 4.53
C GLY A 129 0.53 -4.79 5.93
N ASP A 130 0.82 -3.88 6.86
CA ASP A 130 1.04 -4.19 8.28
C ASP A 130 -0.26 -4.55 9.02
N ARG A 131 -1.39 -4.05 8.49
CA ARG A 131 -2.72 -4.28 9.01
C ARG A 131 -3.55 -4.99 7.94
N ILE A 132 -4.43 -5.90 8.36
CA ILE A 132 -5.49 -6.45 7.50
C ILE A 132 -6.46 -5.30 7.20
N THR A 133 -6.14 -4.53 6.16
CA THR A 133 -6.82 -3.27 5.85
C THR A 133 -7.54 -3.32 4.53
N VAL A 134 -7.68 -4.45 3.84
CA VAL A 134 -8.55 -4.49 2.66
C VAL A 134 -9.42 -5.74 2.71
N ASN A 135 -10.73 -5.55 2.61
CA ASN A 135 -11.67 -6.65 2.55
C ASN A 135 -11.76 -7.21 1.12
N PHE A 136 -10.79 -8.03 0.74
CA PHE A 136 -10.99 -8.94 -0.37
C PHE A 136 -11.60 -10.23 0.17
N GLU A 137 -12.90 -10.42 -0.03
CA GLU A 137 -13.56 -11.70 0.31
C GLU A 137 -13.07 -12.86 -0.59
N HIS A 138 -12.35 -12.58 -1.68
CA HIS A 138 -11.95 -13.57 -2.69
C HIS A 138 -10.47 -13.53 -3.14
N ALA A 139 -9.66 -12.56 -2.68
CA ALA A 139 -8.23 -12.50 -3.01
C ALA A 139 -7.41 -13.07 -1.85
N GLY A 140 -6.39 -13.88 -2.16
CA GLY A 140 -5.47 -14.41 -1.16
C GLY A 140 -4.88 -13.27 -0.32
N LYS A 141 -5.01 -13.35 1.02
CA LYS A 141 -4.35 -12.41 1.93
C LYS A 141 -2.93 -12.91 2.18
N LEU A 142 -1.94 -12.31 1.53
CA LEU A 142 -0.54 -12.58 1.82
C LEU A 142 0.07 -11.39 2.58
N LEU A 143 0.09 -11.48 3.90
CA LEU A 143 0.74 -10.50 4.76
C LEU A 143 2.26 -10.67 4.65
N ILE A 144 2.92 -9.92 3.76
CA ILE A 144 4.39 -9.82 3.76
C ILE A 144 4.79 -8.63 4.62
N ASN A 145 5.11 -8.88 5.89
CA ASN A 145 5.78 -7.88 6.71
C ASN A 145 7.28 -7.93 6.42
N ALA A 146 7.82 -6.99 5.64
CA ALA A 146 9.24 -6.95 5.29
C ALA A 146 10.18 -6.84 6.51
N ALA A 147 9.68 -6.38 7.67
CA ALA A 147 10.43 -6.29 8.92
C ALA A 147 10.44 -7.59 9.75
N LEU A 148 9.52 -8.51 9.44
CA LEU A 148 9.33 -9.81 10.12
C LEU A 148 9.21 -10.87 9.03
N VAL A 149 10.32 -11.24 8.40
CA VAL A 149 10.32 -12.40 7.50
C VAL A 149 10.16 -13.67 8.35
N ASP A 150 8.91 -14.02 8.65
CA ASP A 150 8.49 -15.41 8.79
C ASP A 150 7.29 -15.59 7.86
N LEU A 151 7.54 -16.26 6.73
CA LEU A 151 6.53 -16.53 5.71
C LEU A 151 5.66 -17.69 6.18
N GLU A 152 4.63 -17.43 6.98
CA GLU A 152 3.56 -18.42 7.18
C GLU A 152 2.60 -18.38 5.99
N ILE A 153 2.66 -19.44 5.18
CA ILE A 153 1.62 -19.76 4.21
C ILE A 153 0.39 -20.17 5.03
N ILE A 154 -0.60 -19.29 5.14
CA ILE A 154 -1.92 -19.65 5.66
C ILE A 154 -2.65 -20.40 4.54
N ASP A 155 -2.56 -21.73 4.59
CA ASP A 155 -3.30 -22.61 3.68
C ASP A 155 -4.81 -22.43 3.89
N SER A 156 -5.56 -22.30 2.80
CA SER A 156 -7.00 -22.05 2.81
C SER A 156 -7.83 -23.34 2.83
N ARG A 157 -7.26 -24.47 3.29
CA ARG A 157 -7.97 -25.75 3.38
C ARG A 157 -7.53 -26.61 4.58
N SER A 158 -8.36 -26.60 5.62
CA SER A 158 -8.64 -27.79 6.45
C SER A 158 -10.05 -27.71 7.01
#